data_AF-A0A8H7R2S4-F1
#
_entry.id   AF-A0A8H7R2S4-F1
#
_cell.length_a   1.000
_cell.length_b   1.000
_cell.length_c   1.000
_cell.angle_alpha   90.00
_cell.angle_beta   90.00
_cell.angle_gamma   90.00
#
_symmetry.space_group_name_H-M   'P 1'
#
loop_
_entity.id
_entity.type
_entity.pdbx_description
1 polymer ?
#
loop_
_entity_poly.entity_id
_entity_poly.type
_entity_poly.pdbx_seq_one_letter_code
_entity_poly.pdbx_strand_id
1 'polypeptide(L)'
;MTKILASTLTGSDKRQPILARSKGLERKLEDEKLDYKARKIMSAEKKALKEKGRVIPDFTSFEYEKRLRKVATRGVVKLFNAIRTQQKVTEVAVQNASDTRKTLSAIEKARNVSTMTKSSFLDLLKTGQK
;
A
#
# COMPACT_ATOMS: atom_id res chain seq x y z
N MET A 1 -43.24 2.36 9.36
CA MET A 1 -44.64 1.91 9.20
C MET A 1 -45.49 2.81 8.30
N THR A 2 -44.96 3.88 7.73
CA THR A 2 -45.74 4.85 6.93
C THR A 2 -45.97 4.44 5.46
N LYS A 3 -45.22 3.46 4.93
CA LYS A 3 -45.27 3.05 3.51
C LYS A 3 -46.35 2.00 3.16
N ILE A 4 -47.03 1.42 4.15
CA ILE A 4 -47.96 0.29 3.95
C ILE A 4 -49.41 0.76 3.70
N LEU A 5 -49.78 1.92 4.24
CA LEU A 5 -51.16 2.44 4.17
C LEU A 5 -51.46 3.25 2.90
N ALA A 6 -50.43 3.67 2.15
CA ALA A 6 -50.56 4.57 1.00
C ALA A 6 -50.39 3.90 -0.39
N SER A 7 -50.19 2.58 -0.47
CA SER A 7 -49.93 1.91 -1.75
C SER A 7 -51.21 1.35 -2.38
N THR A 8 -51.66 1.93 -3.49
CA THR A 8 -52.69 1.33 -4.36
C THR A 8 -52.09 0.14 -5.12
N LEU A 9 -52.60 -1.07 -4.88
CA LEU A 9 -52.06 -2.31 -5.46
C LEU A 9 -52.69 -2.62 -6.83
N THR A 10 -51.87 -3.13 -7.76
CA THR A 10 -52.37 -3.76 -8.99
C THR A 10 -53.01 -5.12 -8.66
N GLY A 11 -53.98 -5.58 -9.47
CA GLY A 11 -54.80 -6.76 -9.14
C GLY A 11 -54.01 -8.05 -8.89
N SER A 12 -52.88 -8.23 -9.57
CA SER A 12 -51.98 -9.39 -9.40
C SER A 12 -51.30 -9.40 -8.03
N ASP A 13 -50.94 -8.23 -7.51
CA ASP A 13 -50.18 -8.08 -6.25
C ASP A 13 -51.05 -8.22 -5.00
N LYS A 14 -52.39 -8.21 -5.15
CA LYS A 14 -53.35 -8.38 -4.04
C LYS A 14 -53.41 -9.81 -3.50
N ARG A 15 -53.13 -10.81 -4.34
CA ARG A 15 -53.17 -12.24 -3.96
C ARG A 15 -51.92 -12.69 -3.21
N GLN A 16 -50.85 -11.89 -3.24
CA GLN A 16 -49.56 -12.26 -2.65
C GLN A 16 -49.42 -11.77 -1.20
N PRO A 17 -48.81 -12.58 -0.31
CA PRO A 17 -48.61 -12.22 1.09
C PRO A 17 -47.66 -11.02 1.24
N ILE A 18 -47.87 -10.24 2.31
CA ILE A 18 -47.34 -8.88 2.41
C ILE A 18 -45.81 -8.75 2.33
N LEU A 19 -45.07 -9.76 2.80
CA LEU A 19 -43.60 -9.81 2.85
C LEU A 19 -42.96 -10.18 1.52
N ALA A 20 -43.65 -10.95 0.66
CA ALA A 20 -43.15 -11.30 -0.67
C ALA A 20 -43.17 -10.11 -1.65
N ARG A 21 -43.86 -9.03 -1.28
CA ARG A 21 -44.01 -7.81 -2.10
C ARG A 21 -42.79 -6.89 -2.00
N SER A 22 -42.06 -6.92 -0.88
CA SER A 22 -40.90 -6.06 -0.69
C SER A 22 -39.65 -6.66 -1.32
N LYS A 23 -39.51 -6.48 -2.64
CA LYS A 23 -38.30 -6.87 -3.40
C LYS A 23 -37.05 -6.02 -3.07
N GLY A 24 -37.11 -5.18 -2.03
CA GLY A 24 -35.99 -4.32 -1.64
C GLY A 24 -34.77 -5.13 -1.18
N LEU A 25 -34.98 -6.29 -0.54
CA LEU A 25 -33.89 -7.19 -0.18
C LEU A 25 -33.33 -7.91 -1.41
N GLU A 26 -34.19 -8.39 -2.32
CA GLU A 26 -33.78 -9.05 -3.57
C GLU A 26 -32.92 -8.11 -4.43
N ARG A 27 -33.35 -6.86 -4.61
CA ARG A 27 -32.59 -5.84 -5.35
C ARG A 27 -31.24 -5.56 -4.69
N LYS A 28 -31.19 -5.40 -3.36
CA LYS A 28 -29.92 -5.23 -2.64
C LYS A 28 -28.97 -6.42 -2.82
N LEU A 29 -29.50 -7.65 -2.75
CA LEU A 29 -28.71 -8.86 -2.98
C LEU A 29 -28.23 -8.97 -4.43
N GLU A 30 -29.02 -8.54 -5.40
CA GLU A 30 -28.63 -8.44 -6.81
C GLU A 30 -27.54 -7.39 -7.02
N ASP A 31 -27.72 -6.19 -6.46
CA ASP A 31 -26.74 -5.10 -6.50
C ASP A 31 -25.41 -5.54 -5.84
N GLU A 32 -25.45 -6.17 -4.67
CA GLU A 32 -24.26 -6.71 -3.99
C GLU A 32 -23.55 -7.78 -4.83
N LYS A 33 -24.31 -8.66 -5.51
CA LYS A 33 -23.73 -9.66 -6.42
C LYS A 33 -23.06 -9.01 -7.63
N LEU A 34 -23.66 -7.95 -8.19
CA LEU A 34 -23.08 -7.21 -9.31
C LEU A 34 -21.81 -6.47 -8.88
N ASP A 35 -21.84 -5.80 -7.74
CA ASP A 35 -20.68 -5.12 -7.17
C ASP A 35 -19.54 -6.08 -6.86
N TYR A 36 -19.85 -7.26 -6.33
CA TYR A 36 -18.84 -8.30 -6.09
C TYR A 36 -18.18 -8.75 -7.39
N LYS A 37 -18.96 -8.98 -8.46
CA LYS A 37 -18.44 -9.35 -9.78
C LYS A 37 -17.55 -8.23 -10.35
N ALA A 38 -17.99 -6.98 -10.26
CA ALA A 38 -17.21 -5.83 -10.71
C ALA A 38 -15.87 -5.73 -9.97
N ARG A 39 -15.89 -5.83 -8.62
CA ARG A 39 -14.66 -5.83 -7.80
C ARG A 39 -13.72 -6.98 -8.14
N LYS A 40 -14.27 -8.17 -8.43
CA LYS A 40 -13.48 -9.34 -8.82
C LYS A 40 -12.76 -9.12 -10.15
N ILE A 41 -13.44 -8.55 -11.15
CA ILE A 41 -12.85 -8.21 -12.45
C ILE A 41 -11.74 -7.17 -12.26
N MET A 42 -12.02 -6.07 -11.56
CA MET A 42 -11.01 -5.02 -11.29
C MET A 42 -9.77 -5.55 -10.55
N SER A 43 -9.97 -6.47 -9.60
CA SER A 43 -8.87 -7.12 -8.88
C SER A 43 -8.05 -8.03 -9.80
N ALA A 44 -8.72 -8.80 -10.68
CA ALA A 44 -8.07 -9.65 -11.66
C ALA A 44 -7.26 -8.84 -12.68
N GLU A 45 -7.79 -7.73 -13.17
CA GLU A 45 -7.08 -6.81 -14.07
C GLU A 45 -5.85 -6.19 -13.41
N LYS A 46 -6.01 -5.71 -12.17
CA LYS A 46 -4.88 -5.17 -11.38
C LYS A 46 -3.81 -6.22 -11.14
N LYS A 47 -4.20 -7.49 -10.92
CA LYS A 47 -3.27 -8.60 -10.78
C LYS A 47 -2.57 -8.90 -12.10
N ALA A 48 -3.30 -8.99 -13.21
CA ALA A 48 -2.74 -9.22 -14.54
C ALA A 48 -1.73 -8.13 -14.93
N LEU A 49 -2.01 -6.85 -14.61
CA LEU A 49 -1.08 -5.76 -14.86
C LEU A 49 0.21 -5.88 -14.03
N LYS A 50 0.10 -6.28 -12.76
CA LYS A 50 1.27 -6.51 -11.87
C LYS A 50 2.08 -7.73 -12.26
N GLU A 51 1.43 -8.76 -12.78
CA GLU A 51 2.06 -10.00 -13.23
C GLU A 51 2.53 -9.93 -14.68
N LYS A 52 2.35 -8.79 -15.36
CA LYS A 52 2.85 -8.56 -16.72
C LYS A 52 4.37 -8.74 -16.76
N GLY A 53 4.82 -9.83 -17.37
CA GLY A 53 6.24 -10.21 -17.45
C GLY A 53 6.76 -11.10 -16.33
N ARG A 54 5.91 -11.55 -15.39
CA ARG A 54 6.31 -12.52 -14.35
C ARG A 54 6.38 -13.92 -14.94
N VAL A 55 7.60 -14.44 -15.12
CA VAL A 55 7.85 -15.83 -15.51
C VAL A 55 8.09 -16.66 -14.26
N ILE A 56 7.37 -17.78 -14.12
CA ILE A 56 7.63 -18.74 -13.03
C ILE A 56 8.88 -19.52 -13.44
N PRO A 57 9.96 -19.52 -12.63
CA PRO A 57 11.18 -20.22 -12.98
C PRO A 57 10.96 -21.74 -12.94
N ASP A 58 11.45 -22.42 -13.96
CA ASP A 58 11.45 -23.87 -14.06
C ASP A 58 12.74 -24.47 -13.47
N PHE A 59 12.86 -25.81 -13.41
CA PHE A 59 14.02 -26.50 -12.84
C PHE A 59 15.35 -26.11 -13.51
N THR A 60 15.34 -25.82 -14.82
CA THR A 60 16.51 -25.39 -15.59
C THR A 60 16.94 -23.96 -15.29
N SER A 61 16.00 -23.04 -15.06
CA SER A 61 16.26 -21.62 -14.83
C SER A 61 16.37 -21.25 -13.34
N PHE A 62 16.01 -22.17 -12.43
CA PHE A 62 15.92 -21.93 -11.00
C PHE A 62 17.22 -21.44 -10.37
N GLU A 63 18.37 -22.01 -10.76
CA GLU A 63 19.66 -21.61 -10.19
C GLU A 63 20.05 -20.19 -10.58
N TYR A 64 19.85 -19.84 -11.85
CA TYR A 64 20.13 -18.50 -12.37
C TYR A 64 19.24 -17.46 -11.67
N GLU A 65 17.94 -17.73 -11.56
CA GLU A 65 16.98 -16.90 -10.85
C GLU A 65 17.33 -16.74 -9.37
N LYS A 66 17.79 -17.81 -8.70
CA LYS A 66 18.25 -17.76 -7.30
C LYS A 66 19.47 -16.86 -7.14
N ARG A 67 20.40 -16.86 -8.11
CA ARG A 67 21.55 -15.94 -8.11
C ARG A 67 21.10 -14.49 -8.27
N LEU A 68 20.23 -14.20 -9.23
CA LEU A 68 19.67 -12.85 -9.43
C LEU A 68 18.94 -12.34 -8.18
N ARG A 69 18.13 -13.18 -7.55
CA ARG A 69 17.44 -12.85 -6.29
C ARG A 69 18.44 -12.49 -5.18
N LYS A 70 19.52 -13.26 -5.03
CA LYS A 70 20.57 -12.98 -4.05
C LYS A 70 21.31 -11.68 -4.36
N VAL A 71 21.57 -11.36 -5.62
CA VAL A 71 22.19 -10.08 -6.01
C VAL A 71 21.28 -8.91 -5.64
N ALA A 72 19.99 -9.00 -5.99
CA ALA A 72 18.99 -7.99 -5.66
C ALA A 72 18.85 -7.79 -4.13
N THR A 73 18.74 -8.87 -3.36
CA THR A 73 18.62 -8.77 -1.89
C THR A 73 19.87 -8.17 -1.26
N ARG A 74 21.07 -8.54 -1.71
CA ARG A 74 22.33 -7.93 -1.25
C ARG A 74 22.35 -6.42 -1.50
N GLY A 75 21.88 -5.96 -2.66
CA GLY A 75 21.75 -4.54 -2.97
C GLY A 75 20.80 -3.81 -2.02
N VAL A 76 19.58 -4.34 -1.84
CA VAL A 76 18.56 -3.74 -0.95
C VAL A 76 19.06 -3.72 0.51
N VAL A 77 19.70 -4.79 0.98
CA VAL A 77 20.25 -4.85 2.34
C VAL A 77 21.39 -3.84 2.53
N LYS A 78 22.27 -3.67 1.54
CA LYS A 78 23.35 -2.66 1.61
C LYS A 78 22.77 -1.24 1.73
N LEU A 79 21.76 -0.92 0.92
CA LEU A 79 21.08 0.37 0.98
C LEU A 79 20.36 0.59 2.31
N PHE A 80 19.63 -0.42 2.79
CA PHE A 80 18.93 -0.33 4.07
C PHE A 80 19.89 -0.13 5.25
N ASN A 81 21.00 -0.88 5.26
CA ASN A 81 22.04 -0.72 6.26
C ASN A 81 22.66 0.66 6.20
N ALA A 82 22.96 1.19 5.00
CA ALA A 82 23.52 2.53 4.83
C ALA A 82 22.56 3.64 5.31
N ILE A 83 21.25 3.51 5.02
CA ILE A 83 20.23 4.43 5.54
C ILE A 83 20.17 4.36 7.07
N ARG A 84 20.15 3.15 7.64
CA ARG A 84 20.09 2.94 9.08
C ARG A 84 21.31 3.48 9.81
N THR A 85 22.51 3.29 9.26
CA THR A 85 23.74 3.88 9.82
C THR A 85 23.69 5.39 9.79
N GLN A 86 23.22 5.99 8.68
CA GLN A 86 23.09 7.43 8.56
C GLN A 86 22.09 7.99 9.57
N GLN A 87 20.90 7.38 9.69
CA GLN A 87 19.88 7.77 10.67
C GLN A 87 20.44 7.72 12.09
N LYS A 88 21.14 6.64 12.45
CA LYS A 88 21.76 6.52 13.77
C LYS A 88 22.83 7.59 14.03
N VAL A 89 23.67 7.89 13.04
CA VAL A 89 24.67 8.97 13.16
C VAL A 89 23.98 10.32 13.35
N THR A 90 22.91 10.60 12.61
CA THR A 90 22.15 11.84 12.78
C THR A 90 21.45 11.93 14.14
N GLU A 91 20.87 10.84 14.64
CA GLU A 91 20.26 10.78 15.97
C GLU A 91 21.30 11.06 17.06
N VAL A 92 22.48 10.41 17.01
CA VAL A 92 23.57 10.65 17.95
C VAL A 92 24.08 12.08 17.87
N ALA A 93 24.23 12.63 16.65
CA ALA A 93 24.65 14.02 16.47
C ALA A 93 23.63 15.01 17.05
N VAL A 94 22.32 14.74 16.89
CA VAL A 94 21.25 15.54 17.48
C VAL A 94 21.26 15.45 19.00
N GLN A 95 21.41 14.24 19.57
CA GLN A 95 21.50 14.05 21.03
C GLN A 95 22.71 14.77 21.64
N ASN A 96 23.89 14.62 21.04
CA ASN A 96 25.09 15.33 21.49
C ASN A 96 24.92 16.86 21.38
N ALA A 97 24.23 17.35 20.35
CA ALA A 97 23.94 18.78 20.20
C ALA A 97 22.92 19.29 21.22
N SER A 98 21.91 18.50 21.60
CA SER A 98 20.98 18.87 22.68
C SER A 98 21.67 18.89 24.05
N ASP A 99 22.60 17.97 24.29
CA ASP A 99 23.33 17.90 25.56
C ASP A 99 24.35 19.04 25.70
N THR A 100 24.99 19.46 24.60
CA THR A 100 26.05 20.49 24.60
C THR A 100 25.56 21.91 24.32
N ARG A 101 24.45 22.09 23.57
CA ARG A 101 23.93 23.42 23.17
C ARG A 101 22.44 23.55 23.47
N LYS A 102 22.11 24.14 24.62
CA LYS A 102 20.74 24.40 25.10
C LYS A 102 19.97 25.50 24.33
N THR A 103 20.30 25.78 23.07
CA THR A 103 19.58 26.78 22.26
C THR A 103 18.75 26.10 21.17
N LEU A 104 17.44 26.38 21.16
CA LEU A 104 16.46 25.75 20.25
C LEU A 104 16.84 25.91 18.76
N SER A 105 17.46 27.03 18.40
CA SER A 105 17.93 27.31 17.04
C SER A 105 19.07 26.38 16.56
N ALA A 106 19.95 25.93 17.47
CA ALA A 106 21.02 24.99 17.12
C ALA A 106 20.47 23.57 16.91
N ILE A 107 19.44 23.20 17.68
CA ILE A 107 18.74 21.91 17.57
C ILE A 107 17.95 21.85 16.25
N GLU A 108 17.25 22.93 15.88
CA GLU A 108 16.53 23.02 14.60
C GLU A 108 17.47 23.02 13.39
N LYS A 109 18.59 23.74 13.45
CA LYS A 109 19.63 23.66 12.40
C LYS A 109 20.23 22.27 12.28
N ALA A 110 20.49 21.57 13.39
CA ALA A 110 20.97 20.18 13.35
C ALA A 110 19.91 19.22 12.77
N ARG A 111 18.63 19.42 13.08
CA ARG A 111 17.52 18.68 12.47
C ARG A 111 17.39 18.95 10.98
N ASN A 112 17.48 20.21 10.55
CA ASN A 112 17.40 20.58 9.14
C ASN A 112 18.63 20.09 8.34
N VAL A 113 19.80 20.01 8.99
CA VAL A 113 20.99 19.35 8.44
C VAL A 113 20.84 17.82 8.42
N SER A 114 20.08 17.22 9.35
CA SER A 114 19.74 15.79 9.31
C SER A 114 18.72 15.46 8.21
N THR A 115 17.85 16.40 7.85
CA THR A 115 16.95 16.28 6.68
C THR A 115 17.71 16.60 5.40
N MET A 116 18.78 15.86 5.10
CA MET A 116 19.39 15.89 3.78
C MET A 116 18.34 15.49 2.73
N THR A 117 18.31 16.21 1.60
CA THR A 117 17.43 15.87 0.47
C THR A 117 17.79 14.49 -0.07
N LYS A 118 16.77 13.70 -0.46
CA LYS A 118 16.95 12.33 -0.97
C LYS A 118 17.99 12.24 -2.10
N SER A 119 18.10 13.28 -2.92
CA SER A 119 19.10 13.41 -3.99
C SER A 119 20.53 13.52 -3.46
N SER A 120 20.77 14.36 -2.45
CA SER A 120 22.09 14.54 -1.82
C SER A 120 22.58 13.26 -1.15
N PHE A 121 21.68 12.52 -0.49
CA PHE A 121 22.02 11.22 0.09
C PHE A 121 22.41 10.18 -0.96
N LEU A 122 21.69 10.12 -2.08
CA LEU A 122 22.03 9.22 -3.18
C LEU A 122 23.39 9.58 -3.80
N ASP A 123 23.73 10.86 -3.87
CA ASP A 123 25.02 11.31 -4.39
C ASP A 123 26.17 10.97 -3.43
N LEU A 124 25.96 11.12 -2.13
CA LEU A 124 26.89 10.65 -1.08
C LEU A 124 27.13 9.13 -1.15
N LEU A 125 26.07 8.34 -1.40
CA LEU A 125 26.19 6.88 -1.56
C LEU A 125 26.88 6.47 -2.87
N LYS A 126 26.75 7.27 -3.94
CA LYS A 126 27.42 7.03 -5.23
C LYS A 126 28.89 7.43 -5.22
N THR A 127 29.22 8.49 -4.49
CA THR A 127 30.59 9.02 -4.34
C THR A 127 31.38 8.27 -3.25
N GLY A 128 30.69 7.60 -2.31
CA GLY A 128 31.31 6.85 -1.22
C GLY A 128 31.55 5.36 -1.52
N GLN A 129 32.78 4.93 -1.19
CA GLN A 129 33.32 3.56 -1.13
C GLN A 129 33.96 3.02 -2.43
N LYS A 130 35.16 3.54 -2.76
CA LYS A 130 36.29 2.64 -3.04
C LYS A 130 36.90 2.21 -1.72
#